data_AF-A0A2S7QPY1-F1
#
_entry.id   AF-A0A2S7QPY1-F1
#
_cell.length_a   1.000
_cell.length_b   1.000
_cell.length_c   1.000
_cell.angle_alpha   90.00
_cell.angle_beta   90.00
_cell.angle_gamma   90.00
#
_symmetry.space_group_name_H-M   'P 1'
#
loop_
_entity.id
_entity.type
_entity.pdbx_description
1 polymer ?
#
loop_
_entity_poly.entity_id
_entity_poly.type
_entity_poly.pdbx_seq_one_letter_code
_entity_poly.pdbx_strand_id
1 'polypeptide(L)'
;MAEAAGLALAVVGTTDLCFKYGKILIDTCASFKNAEAEVDERVLSVKSYWKRTSTQLDFLKQIWMTLDEEHQSIQNQILEVLVSKLKIAISKLENLLKKRKPSHEPAVHRIAKVRRWKYIFVKPYLDEIIEDLASWQKMFDPSWFLILRVSNSLIDRELSRDGSVVSLFPGVRDFRASAREQPLRQKSVFLPDTGLDYSTLRTIPFASAKVAQTSDMSRWFLIDSVPYDSDGDLNLQTQDVRELARKLSYTDPLNLGLLQCRGVIRVLKPDKRTLSSFDFIFRIPNGPSNEPQSLRGCLLAQANHTLTERVKIANQLAKSISYIHTLGFVHKTIRPETILVFQDNKSVLGSTFLVGFERFRAADGRTRRAGNSAWEVNLYHHPQRQGAIAEESYVMQHDIYSLGVVLLEIGMWDSFVYYKNDTADPIPGTSLDISLQHPAFRSPTLMKEHLVALAERALPKRMGERYKDVVVNCLTCLDENNMDFGDPDEFVDEDGVLIGILLRLAEIVI
;
A
#
# COMPACT_ATOMS: atom_id res chain seq x y z
N MET A 1 14.59 -25.72 20.21
CA MET A 1 14.23 -25.22 21.57
C MET A 1 15.35 -24.42 22.24
N ALA A 2 16.60 -24.89 22.28
CA ALA A 2 17.71 -24.11 22.86
C ALA A 2 18.08 -22.86 22.03
N GLU A 3 17.96 -22.93 20.71
CA GLU A 3 18.27 -21.85 19.77
C GLU A 3 17.23 -20.71 19.81
N ALA A 4 15.94 -21.06 19.76
CA ALA A 4 14.83 -20.12 19.96
C ALA A 4 14.87 -19.41 21.32
N ALA A 5 15.29 -20.10 22.39
CA ALA A 5 15.50 -19.48 23.70
C ALA A 5 16.71 -18.54 23.74
N GLY A 6 17.76 -18.84 22.95
CA GLY A 6 18.94 -17.99 22.78
C GLY A 6 18.62 -16.69 22.03
N LEU A 7 17.88 -16.78 20.92
CA LEU A 7 17.39 -15.63 20.15
C LEU A 7 16.43 -14.74 20.96
N ALA A 8 15.51 -15.36 21.72
CA ALA A 8 14.61 -14.67 22.64
C ALA A 8 15.34 -13.81 23.68
N LEU A 9 16.41 -14.36 24.28
CA LEU A 9 17.22 -13.64 25.27
C LEU A 9 18.10 -12.54 24.63
N ALA A 10 18.64 -12.80 23.45
CA ALA A 10 19.44 -11.83 22.71
C ALA A 10 18.64 -10.56 22.40
N VAL A 11 17.39 -10.70 21.97
CA VAL A 11 16.56 -9.55 21.58
C VAL A 11 16.05 -8.75 22.75
N VAL A 12 15.68 -9.39 23.87
CA VAL A 12 15.40 -8.65 25.11
C VAL A 12 16.61 -7.80 25.49
N GLY A 13 17.83 -8.33 25.32
CA GLY A 13 19.07 -7.58 25.49
C GLY A 13 19.21 -6.41 24.51
N THR A 14 19.02 -6.62 23.21
CA THR A 14 19.15 -5.57 22.18
C THR A 14 18.10 -4.47 22.34
N THR A 15 16.84 -4.82 22.61
CA THR A 15 15.76 -3.84 22.86
C THR A 15 16.04 -3.04 24.12
N ASP A 16 16.51 -3.66 25.20
CA ASP A 16 16.87 -2.95 26.44
C ASP A 16 18.06 -1.99 26.22
N LEU A 17 19.01 -2.35 25.34
CA LEU A 17 20.07 -1.45 24.90
C LEU A 17 19.50 -0.25 24.12
N CYS A 18 18.55 -0.46 23.19
CA CYS A 18 17.88 0.64 22.50
C CYS A 18 17.24 1.62 23.49
N PHE A 19 16.46 1.13 24.45
CA PHE A 19 15.83 1.97 25.47
C PHE A 19 16.85 2.73 26.32
N LYS A 20 17.92 2.05 26.75
CA LYS A 20 19.01 2.66 27.52
C LYS A 20 19.65 3.82 26.76
N TYR A 21 20.06 3.60 25.51
CA TYR A 21 20.75 4.62 24.73
C TYR A 21 19.80 5.74 24.29
N GLY A 22 18.58 5.44 23.89
CA GLY A 22 17.63 6.50 23.54
C GLY A 22 17.23 7.37 24.73
N LYS A 23 17.13 6.81 25.94
CA LYS A 23 16.97 7.62 27.17
C LYS A 23 18.16 8.58 27.37
N ILE A 24 19.39 8.08 27.24
CA ILE A 24 20.61 8.92 27.34
C ILE A 24 20.59 10.03 26.29
N LEU A 25 20.20 9.71 25.05
CA LEU A 25 20.07 10.69 23.97
C LEU A 25 19.08 11.81 24.35
N ILE A 26 17.89 11.45 24.82
CA ILE A 26 16.84 12.41 25.19
C ILE A 26 17.24 13.26 26.40
N ASP A 27 17.85 12.64 27.41
CA ASP A 27 18.36 13.35 28.59
C ASP A 27 19.47 14.33 28.19
N THR A 28 20.35 13.93 27.27
CA THR A 28 21.38 14.79 26.69
C THR A 28 20.75 15.95 25.92
N CYS A 29 19.74 15.68 25.10
CA CYS A 29 19.00 16.72 24.37
C CYS A 29 18.22 17.67 25.30
N ALA A 30 17.75 17.19 26.45
CA ALA A 30 17.06 18.02 27.45
C ALA A 30 17.98 19.06 28.10
N SER A 31 19.30 18.85 28.08
CA SER A 31 20.29 19.83 28.57
C SER A 31 20.34 21.11 27.73
N PHE A 32 19.79 21.08 26.51
CA PHE A 32 19.68 22.25 25.64
C PHE A 32 18.42 23.10 25.88
N LYS A 33 17.59 22.80 26.90
CA LYS A 33 16.41 23.62 27.25
C LYS A 33 16.81 25.10 27.38
N ASN A 34 16.16 25.98 26.62
CA ASN A 34 16.46 27.41 26.43
C ASN A 34 17.55 27.71 25.38
N ALA A 35 17.64 26.91 24.32
CA ALA A 35 18.49 27.21 23.18
C ALA A 35 17.81 28.24 22.25
N GLU A 36 18.46 28.56 21.13
CA GLU A 36 17.80 29.33 20.06
C GLU A 36 16.63 28.52 19.48
N ALA A 37 15.57 29.19 19.00
CA ALA A 37 14.31 28.55 18.58
C ALA A 37 14.52 27.35 17.63
N GLU A 38 15.45 27.47 16.69
CA GLU A 38 15.80 26.41 15.72
C GLU A 38 16.41 25.14 16.36
N VAL A 39 17.10 25.27 17.50
CA VAL A 39 17.64 24.12 18.25
C VAL A 39 16.54 23.49 19.10
N ASP A 40 15.68 24.30 19.71
CA ASP A 40 14.53 23.79 20.46
C ASP A 40 13.59 23.00 19.54
N GLU A 41 13.38 23.45 18.30
CA GLU A 41 12.63 22.71 17.27
C GLU A 41 13.26 21.36 16.94
N ARG A 42 14.58 21.31 16.68
CA ARG A 42 15.30 20.05 16.43
C ARG A 42 15.25 19.09 17.62
N VAL A 43 15.43 19.61 18.83
CA VAL A 43 15.30 18.82 20.07
C VAL A 43 13.88 18.27 20.22
N LEU A 44 12.85 19.04 19.85
CA LEU A 44 11.47 18.57 19.83
C LEU A 44 11.29 17.46 18.78
N SER A 45 11.85 17.60 17.59
CA SER A 45 11.83 16.56 16.54
C SER A 45 12.48 15.27 17.02
N VAL A 46 13.69 15.33 17.59
CA VAL A 46 14.37 14.14 18.15
C VAL A 46 13.50 13.47 19.23
N LYS A 47 12.86 14.25 20.10
CA LYS A 47 11.93 13.72 21.13
C LYS A 47 10.70 13.06 20.52
N SER A 48 10.14 13.64 19.47
CA SER A 48 8.98 13.09 18.74
C SER A 48 9.35 11.76 18.09
N TYR A 49 10.45 11.73 17.32
CA TYR A 49 10.97 10.52 16.70
C TYR A 49 11.25 9.43 17.73
N TRP A 50 11.94 9.75 18.83
CA TRP A 50 12.20 8.78 19.88
C TRP A 50 10.93 8.29 20.58
N LYS A 51 9.94 9.16 20.81
CA LYS A 51 8.67 8.74 21.41
C LYS A 51 7.97 7.71 20.53
N ARG A 52 7.97 7.92 19.21
CA ARG A 52 7.47 6.93 18.25
C ARG A 52 8.28 5.63 18.29
N THR A 53 9.60 5.70 18.18
CA THR A 53 10.49 4.53 18.24
C THR A 53 10.33 3.73 19.54
N SER A 54 10.25 4.39 20.69
CA SER A 54 10.05 3.70 21.99
C SER A 54 8.74 2.94 22.05
N THR A 55 7.63 3.53 21.58
CA THR A 55 6.34 2.83 21.47
C THR A 55 6.41 1.63 20.52
N GLN A 56 7.14 1.76 19.40
CA GLN A 56 7.37 0.66 18.46
C GLN A 56 8.18 -0.50 19.09
N LEU A 57 9.24 -0.17 19.84
CA LEU A 57 10.07 -1.15 20.55
C LEU A 57 9.31 -1.87 21.68
N ASP A 58 8.51 -1.12 22.45
CA ASP A 58 7.68 -1.70 23.52
C ASP A 58 6.74 -2.76 22.96
N PHE A 59 6.08 -2.47 21.84
CA PHE A 59 5.20 -3.42 21.18
C PHE A 59 5.97 -4.64 20.66
N LEU A 60 7.07 -4.44 19.92
CA LEU A 60 7.89 -5.53 19.39
C LEU A 60 8.31 -6.50 20.50
N LYS A 61 8.68 -5.98 21.67
CA LYS A 61 9.03 -6.78 22.85
C LYS A 61 7.88 -7.68 23.32
N GLN A 62 6.63 -7.21 23.23
CA GLN A 62 5.45 -7.99 23.64
C GLN A 62 5.09 -9.11 22.66
N ILE A 63 5.39 -8.92 21.38
CA ILE A 63 4.98 -9.84 20.31
C ILE A 63 6.12 -10.71 19.79
N TRP A 64 7.35 -10.52 20.28
CA TRP A 64 8.55 -11.18 19.77
C TRP A 64 8.41 -12.69 19.58
N MET A 65 7.89 -13.39 20.59
CA MET A 65 7.74 -14.85 20.59
C MET A 65 6.69 -15.36 19.59
N THR A 66 5.92 -14.46 18.97
CA THR A 66 4.88 -14.81 18.00
C THR A 66 5.35 -14.69 16.55
N LEU A 67 6.56 -14.15 16.33
CA LEU A 67 7.19 -14.06 15.03
C LEU A 67 7.94 -15.35 14.71
N ASP A 68 7.99 -15.76 13.45
CA ASP A 68 8.86 -16.87 13.01
C ASP A 68 10.36 -16.50 13.09
N GLU A 69 11.21 -17.50 12.89
CA GLU A 69 12.66 -17.35 13.09
C GLU A 69 13.30 -16.38 12.10
N GLU A 70 12.81 -16.31 10.86
CA GLU A 70 13.32 -15.40 9.84
C GLU A 70 12.99 -13.94 10.19
N HIS A 71 11.73 -13.67 10.53
CA HIS A 71 11.30 -12.34 10.98
C HIS A 71 12.05 -11.92 12.25
N GLN A 72 12.24 -12.83 13.21
CA GLN A 72 13.04 -12.56 14.40
C GLN A 72 14.50 -12.20 14.04
N SER A 73 15.13 -12.93 13.12
CA SER A 73 16.49 -12.65 12.67
C SER A 73 16.62 -11.24 12.05
N ILE A 74 15.73 -10.92 11.10
CA ILE A 74 15.71 -9.62 10.42
C ILE A 74 15.44 -8.48 11.41
N GLN A 75 14.44 -8.63 12.29
CA GLN A 75 14.15 -7.61 13.29
C GLN A 75 15.32 -7.38 14.24
N ASN A 76 16.05 -8.43 14.65
CA ASN A 76 17.22 -8.25 15.51
C ASN A 76 18.34 -7.45 14.81
N GLN A 77 18.61 -7.73 13.53
CA GLN A 77 19.60 -6.94 12.76
C GLN A 77 19.19 -5.46 12.66
N ILE A 78 17.90 -5.19 12.42
CA ILE A 78 17.38 -3.81 12.38
C ILE A 78 17.54 -3.11 13.76
N LEU A 79 17.32 -3.83 14.87
CA LEU A 79 17.55 -3.30 16.21
C LEU A 79 19.04 -3.01 16.49
N GLU A 80 19.95 -3.86 16.01
CA GLU A 80 21.39 -3.63 16.14
C GLU A 80 21.84 -2.37 15.40
N VAL A 81 21.28 -2.10 14.23
CA VAL A 81 21.49 -0.85 13.49
C VAL A 81 21.04 0.36 14.33
N LEU A 82 19.88 0.29 15.00
CA LEU A 82 19.42 1.36 15.90
C LEU A 82 20.39 1.57 17.06
N VAL A 83 20.82 0.50 17.73
CA VAL A 83 21.80 0.59 18.83
C VAL A 83 23.08 1.27 18.35
N SER A 84 23.58 0.91 17.17
CA SER A 84 24.76 1.51 16.56
C SER A 84 24.57 3.02 16.34
N LYS A 85 23.48 3.42 15.67
CA LYS A 85 23.15 4.83 15.41
C LYS A 85 23.01 5.64 16.70
N LEU A 86 22.30 5.12 17.70
CA LEU A 86 22.15 5.78 19.01
C LEU A 86 23.49 5.97 19.73
N LYS A 87 24.38 4.96 19.71
CA LYS A 87 25.73 5.09 20.30
C LYS A 87 26.56 6.17 19.61
N ILE A 88 26.52 6.22 18.28
CA ILE A 88 27.23 7.23 17.48
C ILE A 88 26.70 8.63 17.83
N ALA A 89 25.37 8.80 17.87
CA ALA A 89 24.71 10.04 18.23
C ALA A 89 25.13 10.55 19.62
N ILE A 90 25.10 9.67 20.63
CA ILE A 90 25.48 10.01 22.01
C ILE A 90 26.96 10.39 22.07
N SER A 91 27.86 9.62 21.45
CA SER A 91 29.29 9.90 21.44
C SER A 91 29.60 11.28 20.84
N LYS A 92 28.96 11.62 19.72
CA LYS A 92 29.09 12.93 19.08
C LYS A 92 28.61 14.06 20.00
N LEU A 93 27.42 13.92 20.59
CA LEU A 93 26.87 14.93 21.51
C LEU A 93 27.71 15.10 22.78
N GLU A 94 28.16 14.00 23.39
CA GLU A 94 29.01 14.04 24.58
C GLU A 94 30.35 14.72 24.31
N ASN A 95 30.98 14.47 23.16
CA ASN A 95 32.25 15.10 22.78
C ASN A 95 32.13 16.62 22.65
N LEU A 96 30.97 17.14 22.24
CA LEU A 96 30.69 18.58 22.19
C LEU A 96 30.52 19.19 23.59
N LEU A 97 29.95 18.41 24.53
CA LEU A 97 29.70 18.81 25.91
C LEU A 97 30.96 18.72 26.79
N LYS A 98 31.82 17.71 26.59
CA LYS A 98 33.04 17.41 27.39
C LYS A 98 34.20 18.42 27.22
N LYS A 99 34.09 19.46 26.39
CA LYS A 99 35.07 20.58 26.36
C LYS A 99 34.95 21.50 27.60
N ARG A 100 35.09 20.96 28.82
CA ARG A 100 35.26 21.71 30.07
C ARG A 100 36.36 21.04 30.91
N LYS A 101 37.38 21.81 31.32
CA LYS A 101 38.37 21.37 32.33
C LYS A 101 37.65 20.98 33.64
N PRO A 102 38.16 20.01 34.41
CA PRO A 102 37.53 19.57 35.65
C PRO A 102 37.60 20.71 36.67
N SER A 103 36.45 21.09 37.23
CA SER A 103 36.39 21.90 38.46
C SER A 103 35.71 21.08 39.54
N HIS A 104 36.39 20.97 40.68
CA HIS A 104 35.98 20.29 41.90
C HIS A 104 34.63 20.81 42.39
N GLU A 105 33.54 20.09 42.14
CA GLU A 105 32.27 20.25 42.87
C GLU A 105 31.30 19.10 42.53
N PRO A 106 30.42 18.66 43.46
CA PRO A 106 29.69 17.41 43.34
C PRO A 106 28.55 17.43 42.30
N ALA A 107 28.26 16.25 41.74
CA ALA A 107 27.55 16.03 40.49
C ALA A 107 26.00 16.16 40.51
N VAL A 108 25.37 16.69 41.56
CA VAL A 108 23.91 16.48 41.73
C VAL A 108 23.03 17.53 41.05
N HIS A 109 23.51 18.75 40.78
CA HIS A 109 22.72 19.75 40.03
C HIS A 109 23.60 20.65 39.15
N ARG A 110 23.95 20.19 37.95
CA ARG A 110 24.49 21.08 36.90
C ARG A 110 23.72 20.87 35.60
N ILE A 111 22.59 21.55 35.45
CA ILE A 111 22.05 21.88 34.13
C ILE A 111 23.03 22.87 33.50
N ALA A 112 23.97 22.37 32.71
CA ALA A 112 24.98 23.20 32.07
C ALA A 112 24.31 24.03 30.97
N LYS A 113 24.04 25.32 31.24
CA LYS A 113 23.68 26.29 30.19
C LYS A 113 24.77 26.28 29.10
N VAL A 114 24.44 25.73 27.94
CA VAL A 114 25.33 25.71 26.77
C VAL A 114 25.46 27.15 26.24
N ARG A 115 26.70 27.62 26.01
CA ARG A 115 26.95 28.99 25.51
C ARG A 115 26.37 29.14 24.10
N ARG A 116 25.75 30.28 23.80
CA ARG A 116 24.96 30.55 22.59
C ARG A 116 25.64 30.20 21.25
N TRP A 117 26.92 30.57 21.09
CA TRP A 117 27.76 30.24 19.93
C TRP A 117 27.98 28.73 19.69
N LYS A 118 27.91 27.87 20.72
CA LYS A 118 28.05 26.42 20.56
C LYS A 118 26.81 25.77 19.92
N TYR A 119 25.65 26.44 19.94
CA TYR A 119 24.42 25.93 19.32
C TYR A 119 24.52 25.81 17.80
N ILE A 120 25.26 26.71 17.15
CA ILE A 120 25.53 26.66 15.70
C ILE A 120 26.23 25.34 15.34
N PHE A 121 27.17 24.89 16.18
CA PHE A 121 27.87 23.62 15.98
C PHE A 121 27.03 22.41 16.36
N VAL A 122 25.94 22.56 17.09
CA VAL A 122 25.05 21.45 17.51
C VAL A 122 23.96 21.17 16.48
N LYS A 123 23.50 22.20 15.74
CA LYS A 123 22.43 22.08 14.73
C LYS A 123 22.68 20.94 13.71
N PRO A 124 23.85 20.85 13.04
CA PRO A 124 24.09 19.82 12.03
C PRO A 124 24.06 18.39 12.59
N TYR A 125 24.49 18.21 13.84
CA TYR A 125 24.44 16.89 14.49
C TYR A 125 23.02 16.50 14.89
N LEU A 126 22.18 17.46 15.31
CA LEU A 126 20.78 17.17 15.57
C LEU A 126 20.03 16.82 14.28
N ASP A 127 20.35 17.50 13.17
CA ASP A 127 19.80 17.17 11.86
C ASP A 127 20.22 15.76 11.44
N GLU A 128 21.51 15.39 11.61
CA GLU A 128 22.00 14.03 11.37
C GLU A 128 21.27 12.98 12.24
N ILE A 129 21.02 13.28 13.52
CA ILE A 129 20.27 12.37 14.42
C ILE A 129 18.82 12.21 13.96
N ILE A 130 18.20 13.29 13.50
CA ILE A 130 16.83 13.26 12.96
C ILE A 130 16.79 12.39 11.71
N GLU A 131 17.73 12.59 10.77
CA GLU A 131 17.86 11.77 9.56
C GLU A 131 18.11 10.30 9.91
N ASP A 132 18.98 10.02 10.88
CA ASP A 132 19.30 8.67 11.31
C ASP A 132 18.09 7.92 11.91
N LEU A 133 17.33 8.60 12.78
CA LEU A 133 16.11 8.06 13.36
C LEU A 133 15.00 7.90 12.31
N ALA A 134 14.83 8.87 11.41
CA ALA A 134 13.86 8.79 10.33
C ALA A 134 14.19 7.66 9.33
N SER A 135 15.47 7.52 8.96
CA SER A 135 15.97 6.43 8.12
C SER A 135 15.75 5.07 8.78
N TRP A 136 16.02 4.95 10.09
CA TRP A 136 15.74 3.71 10.82
C TRP A 136 14.25 3.39 10.86
N GLN A 137 13.39 4.39 11.13
CA GLN A 137 11.95 4.20 11.10
C GLN A 137 11.48 3.77 9.69
N LYS A 138 12.05 4.32 8.62
CA LYS A 138 11.73 3.91 7.24
C LYS A 138 12.09 2.43 6.97
N MET A 139 13.16 1.91 7.57
CA MET A 139 13.53 0.49 7.47
C MET A 139 12.65 -0.42 8.35
N PHE A 140 12.22 0.09 9.52
CA PHE A 140 11.45 -0.67 10.49
C PHE A 140 9.93 -0.66 10.20
N ASP A 141 9.39 0.42 9.65
CA ASP A 141 7.96 0.60 9.40
C ASP A 141 7.35 -0.48 8.46
N PRO A 142 8.03 -0.95 7.39
CA PRO A 142 7.51 -2.01 6.53
C PRO A 142 7.34 -3.38 7.22
N SER A 143 8.15 -3.70 8.24
CA SER A 143 8.03 -4.97 8.96
C SER A 143 6.74 -5.06 9.78
N TRP A 144 6.09 -3.93 10.08
CA TRP A 144 4.80 -3.88 10.77
C TRP A 144 3.67 -4.53 9.98
N PHE A 145 3.63 -4.33 8.66
CA PHE A 145 2.56 -4.91 7.84
C PHE A 145 2.63 -6.44 7.83
N LEU A 146 3.83 -7.02 7.90
CA LEU A 146 4.04 -8.46 8.02
C LEU A 146 3.64 -8.97 9.40
N ILE A 147 4.08 -8.30 10.46
CA ILE A 147 3.70 -8.59 11.85
C ILE A 147 2.17 -8.55 12.03
N LEU A 148 1.48 -7.63 11.34
CA LEU A 148 0.03 -7.47 11.44
C LEU A 148 -0.75 -8.58 10.72
N ARG A 149 -0.15 -9.29 9.76
CA ARG A 149 -0.75 -10.47 9.10
C ARG A 149 -0.76 -11.70 10.00
N VAL A 150 0.18 -11.79 10.94
CA VAL A 150 0.28 -12.95 11.84
C VAL A 150 -1.00 -13.02 12.67
N SER A 151 -1.87 -13.97 12.39
CA SER A 151 -3.13 -14.20 13.11
C SER A 151 -2.87 -14.73 14.53
N ASN A 152 -2.41 -13.84 15.43
CA ASN A 152 -2.12 -14.17 16.82
C ASN A 152 -2.94 -13.33 17.80
N SER A 153 -3.54 -14.00 18.80
CA SER A 153 -4.40 -13.39 19.83
C SER A 153 -3.64 -12.49 20.82
N LEU A 154 -2.33 -12.68 20.99
CA LEU A 154 -1.49 -11.84 21.84
C LEU A 154 -1.27 -10.46 21.21
N ILE A 155 -0.97 -10.43 19.92
CA ILE A 155 -0.85 -9.20 19.14
C ILE A 155 -2.18 -8.41 19.18
N ASP A 156 -3.33 -9.09 19.08
CA ASP A 156 -4.66 -8.46 19.21
C ASP A 156 -4.89 -7.79 20.55
N ARG A 157 -4.48 -8.47 21.63
CA ARG A 157 -4.62 -7.97 23.00
C ARG A 157 -3.76 -6.73 23.21
N GLU A 158 -2.53 -6.73 22.69
CA GLU A 158 -1.62 -5.62 22.90
C GLU A 158 -1.98 -4.39 22.04
N LEU A 159 -2.41 -4.59 20.79
CA LEU A 159 -2.96 -3.51 19.95
C LEU A 159 -4.23 -2.87 20.54
N SER A 160 -5.04 -3.65 21.26
CA SER A 160 -6.25 -3.14 21.93
C SER A 160 -5.94 -2.43 23.24
N ARG A 161 -4.79 -2.73 23.85
CA ARG A 161 -4.34 -2.18 25.13
C ARG A 161 -3.63 -0.84 24.95
N ASP A 162 -2.86 -0.67 23.87
CA ASP A 162 -2.11 0.55 23.58
C ASP A 162 -2.60 1.24 22.29
N GLY A 163 -3.60 2.13 22.44
CA GLY A 163 -4.15 2.92 21.33
C GLY A 163 -3.15 3.88 20.69
N SER A 164 -1.98 4.12 21.32
CA SER A 164 -0.94 4.98 20.75
C SER A 164 -0.25 4.33 19.55
N VAL A 165 -0.05 3.00 19.55
CA VAL A 165 0.52 2.24 18.43
C VAL A 165 -0.40 2.34 17.20
N VAL A 166 -1.71 2.22 17.42
CA VAL A 166 -2.73 2.32 16.36
C VAL A 166 -2.77 3.72 15.74
N SER A 167 -2.49 4.77 16.53
CA SER A 167 -2.44 6.15 16.03
C SER A 167 -1.17 6.46 15.21
N LEU A 168 -0.09 5.67 15.40
CA LEU A 168 1.16 5.81 14.64
C LEU A 168 1.05 5.22 13.23
N PHE A 169 0.02 4.42 12.96
CA PHE A 169 -0.18 3.73 11.68
C PHE A 169 -1.66 3.71 11.29
N PRO A 170 -2.12 4.71 10.49
CA PRO A 170 -3.48 4.73 9.96
C PRO A 170 -3.76 3.45 9.13
N GLY A 171 -4.88 2.77 9.39
CA GLY A 171 -5.29 1.55 8.69
C GLY A 171 -4.90 0.21 9.34
N VAL A 172 -4.06 0.22 10.38
CA VAL A 172 -3.63 -1.02 11.09
C VAL A 172 -4.76 -1.73 11.82
N ARG A 173 -5.67 -0.96 12.44
CA ARG A 173 -6.83 -1.52 13.14
C ARG A 173 -7.78 -2.23 12.18
N ASP A 174 -7.91 -1.69 10.97
CA ASP A 174 -8.80 -2.15 9.91
C ASP A 174 -8.22 -3.39 9.21
N PHE A 175 -6.91 -3.37 8.95
CA PHE A 175 -6.13 -4.52 8.53
C PHE A 175 -6.24 -5.69 9.52
N ARG A 176 -6.15 -5.43 10.83
CA ARG A 176 -6.32 -6.47 11.85
C ARG A 176 -7.76 -6.96 11.94
N ALA A 177 -8.74 -6.08 11.83
CA ALA A 177 -10.15 -6.46 11.82
C ALA A 177 -10.47 -7.39 10.63
N SER A 178 -9.83 -7.17 9.47
CA SER A 178 -9.98 -8.01 8.28
C SER A 178 -9.18 -9.31 8.34
N ALA A 179 -8.00 -9.31 8.97
CA ALA A 179 -7.17 -10.52 9.17
C ALA A 179 -7.72 -11.50 10.24
N ARG A 180 -8.57 -11.04 11.17
CA ARG A 180 -9.20 -11.91 12.18
C ARG A 180 -10.10 -12.96 11.53
N GLU A 181 -9.83 -14.25 11.77
CA GLU A 181 -10.82 -15.32 11.68
C GLU A 181 -11.81 -15.17 12.85
N GLN A 182 -12.92 -14.46 12.63
CA GLN A 182 -13.93 -14.29 13.67
C GLN A 182 -14.91 -15.47 13.71
N PRO A 183 -15.40 -15.86 14.90
CA PRO A 183 -16.39 -16.93 15.01
C PRO A 183 -17.69 -16.57 14.30
N LEU A 184 -18.34 -17.59 13.73
CA LEU A 184 -19.53 -17.65 12.85
C LEU A 184 -20.80 -16.86 13.26
N ARG A 185 -20.79 -16.00 14.28
CA ARG A 185 -21.95 -15.21 14.73
C ARG A 185 -21.93 -13.75 14.23
N GLN A 186 -21.74 -13.55 12.93
CA GLN A 186 -21.92 -12.24 12.29
C GLN A 186 -23.14 -12.20 11.37
N LYS A 187 -23.75 -11.01 11.25
CA LYS A 187 -24.75 -10.70 10.22
C LYS A 187 -24.19 -11.11 8.85
N SER A 188 -25.01 -11.80 8.07
CA SER A 188 -24.66 -12.18 6.69
C SER A 188 -24.15 -10.97 5.92
N VAL A 189 -23.02 -11.14 5.22
CA VAL A 189 -22.46 -10.16 4.28
C VAL A 189 -23.37 -10.01 3.05
N PHE A 190 -24.17 -11.04 2.77
CA PHE A 190 -25.19 -10.99 1.72
C PHE A 190 -26.42 -10.22 2.19
N LEU A 191 -26.76 -9.17 1.44
CA LEU A 191 -27.90 -8.30 1.68
C LEU A 191 -29.14 -8.83 0.95
N PRO A 192 -30.35 -8.56 1.47
CA PRO A 192 -31.58 -8.80 0.73
C PRO A 192 -31.68 -7.83 -0.47
N ASP A 193 -32.33 -8.28 -1.54
CA ASP A 193 -32.51 -7.57 -2.82
C ASP A 193 -33.38 -6.29 -2.71
N THR A 194 -33.93 -6.00 -1.53
CA THR A 194 -34.99 -5.00 -1.33
C THR A 194 -34.49 -3.59 -0.98
N GLY A 195 -33.18 -3.33 -1.05
CA GLY A 195 -32.57 -2.11 -0.50
C GLY A 195 -32.10 -1.06 -1.51
N LEU A 196 -31.97 -1.41 -2.80
CA LEU A 196 -31.47 -0.53 -3.85
C LEU A 196 -32.51 -0.38 -4.95
N ASP A 197 -32.62 0.83 -5.49
CA ASP A 197 -33.46 1.09 -6.65
C ASP A 197 -32.62 0.99 -7.94
N TYR A 198 -32.61 -0.21 -8.52
CA TYR A 198 -31.93 -0.48 -9.78
C TYR A 198 -32.47 0.35 -10.97
N SER A 199 -33.64 1.00 -10.85
CA SER A 199 -34.12 1.94 -11.87
C SER A 199 -33.30 3.23 -11.94
N THR A 200 -32.59 3.56 -10.85
CA THR A 200 -31.72 4.74 -10.76
C THR A 200 -30.27 4.46 -11.18
N LEU A 201 -29.99 3.27 -11.72
CA LEU A 201 -28.66 2.85 -12.09
C LEU A 201 -28.06 3.77 -13.16
N ARG A 202 -26.93 4.39 -12.83
CA ARG A 202 -26.16 5.24 -13.76
C ARG A 202 -24.78 4.65 -13.97
N THR A 203 -24.36 4.63 -15.23
CA THR A 203 -23.00 4.25 -15.62
C THR A 203 -22.06 5.42 -15.40
N ILE A 204 -20.88 5.14 -14.84
CA ILE A 204 -19.79 6.11 -14.79
C ILE A 204 -19.03 5.99 -16.12
N PRO A 205 -18.80 7.09 -16.86
CA PRO A 205 -18.06 7.04 -18.12
C PRO A 205 -16.69 6.36 -17.94
N PHE A 206 -16.40 5.42 -18.84
CA PHE A 206 -15.17 4.62 -18.83
C PHE A 206 -14.87 3.92 -17.49
N ALA A 207 -15.88 3.52 -16.72
CA ALA A 207 -15.69 2.71 -15.52
C ALA A 207 -16.45 1.38 -15.60
N SER A 208 -15.90 0.36 -14.93
CA SER A 208 -16.58 -0.92 -14.68
C SER A 208 -17.75 -0.77 -13.69
N ALA A 209 -17.55 0.06 -12.67
CA ALA A 209 -18.52 0.30 -11.61
C ALA A 209 -19.66 1.24 -12.04
N LYS A 210 -20.79 1.12 -11.34
CA LYS A 210 -22.00 1.92 -11.54
C LYS A 210 -22.40 2.59 -10.24
N VAL A 211 -23.27 3.59 -10.30
CA VAL A 211 -23.89 4.18 -9.11
C VAL A 211 -25.39 3.95 -9.12
N ALA A 212 -25.96 3.72 -7.94
CA ALA A 212 -27.40 3.63 -7.75
C ALA A 212 -27.81 4.31 -6.45
N GLN A 213 -29.05 4.75 -6.39
CA GLN A 213 -29.65 5.35 -5.21
C GLN A 213 -30.42 4.30 -4.41
N THR A 214 -30.58 4.54 -3.11
CA THR A 214 -31.50 3.76 -2.27
C THR A 214 -32.94 3.99 -2.67
N SER A 215 -33.82 3.01 -2.41
CA SER A 215 -35.24 3.11 -2.73
C SER A 215 -35.98 4.26 -2.02
N ASP A 216 -35.42 4.78 -0.92
CA ASP A 216 -35.90 5.98 -0.22
C ASP A 216 -35.29 7.29 -0.77
N MET A 217 -34.53 7.21 -1.88
CA MET A 217 -33.79 8.31 -2.51
C MET A 217 -32.84 9.07 -1.58
N SER A 218 -32.45 8.51 -0.43
CA SER A 218 -31.68 9.24 0.58
C SER A 218 -30.18 9.22 0.34
N ARG A 219 -29.62 8.18 -0.30
CA ARG A 219 -28.17 7.97 -0.42
C ARG A 219 -27.77 7.29 -1.72
N TRP A 220 -26.57 7.63 -2.20
CA TRP A 220 -25.92 6.98 -3.34
C TRP A 220 -24.94 5.91 -2.89
N PHE A 221 -24.90 4.81 -3.64
CA PHE A 221 -23.98 3.70 -3.46
C PHE A 221 -23.29 3.39 -4.78
N LEU A 222 -22.05 2.93 -4.68
CA LEU A 222 -21.34 2.38 -5.83
C LEU A 222 -21.61 0.86 -5.88
N ILE A 223 -21.89 0.38 -7.09
CA ILE A 223 -22.13 -1.03 -7.39
C ILE A 223 -21.00 -1.52 -8.28
N ASP A 224 -20.33 -2.57 -7.84
CA ASP A 224 -19.33 -3.30 -8.62
C ASP A 224 -19.80 -4.75 -8.79
N SER A 225 -20.01 -5.16 -10.03
CA SER A 225 -20.69 -6.42 -10.35
C SER A 225 -19.68 -7.49 -10.75
N VAL A 226 -19.65 -8.58 -9.98
CA VAL A 226 -18.85 -9.77 -10.30
C VAL A 226 -19.74 -10.78 -11.02
N PRO A 227 -19.53 -11.03 -12.33
CA PRO A 227 -20.37 -11.97 -13.06
C PRO A 227 -20.24 -13.38 -12.47
N TYR A 228 -21.36 -14.08 -12.37
CA TYR A 228 -21.35 -15.49 -12.05
C TYR A 228 -20.78 -16.27 -13.22
N ASP A 229 -19.75 -17.06 -12.94
CA ASP A 229 -19.15 -17.93 -13.92
C ASP A 229 -19.94 -19.24 -13.99
N SER A 230 -20.71 -19.43 -15.07
CA SER A 230 -21.55 -20.61 -15.24
C SER A 230 -20.75 -21.92 -15.28
N ASP A 231 -19.47 -21.84 -15.63
CA ASP A 231 -18.57 -22.99 -15.72
C ASP A 231 -17.77 -23.16 -14.41
N GLY A 232 -18.00 -22.30 -13.41
CA GLY A 232 -17.32 -22.24 -12.12
C GLY A 232 -18.02 -22.95 -10.97
N ASP A 233 -17.21 -23.30 -9.97
CA ASP A 233 -17.73 -23.78 -8.69
C ASP A 233 -18.37 -22.60 -7.94
N LEU A 234 -19.71 -22.60 -7.91
CA LEU A 234 -20.51 -21.59 -7.23
C LEU A 234 -20.14 -21.48 -5.75
N ASN A 235 -19.80 -22.58 -5.08
CA ASN A 235 -19.47 -22.56 -3.65
C ASN A 235 -18.14 -21.85 -3.42
N LEU A 236 -17.14 -22.16 -4.26
CA LEU A 236 -15.83 -21.51 -4.21
C LEU A 236 -15.96 -20.00 -4.50
N GLN A 237 -16.64 -19.62 -5.58
CA GLN A 237 -16.83 -18.20 -5.91
C GLN A 237 -17.63 -17.47 -4.82
N THR A 238 -18.66 -18.11 -4.26
CA THR A 238 -19.43 -17.56 -3.13
C THR A 238 -18.57 -17.37 -1.89
N GLN A 239 -17.63 -18.27 -1.63
CA GLN A 239 -16.69 -18.17 -0.51
C GLN A 239 -15.73 -17.00 -0.70
N ASP A 240 -15.12 -16.86 -1.89
CA ASP A 240 -14.24 -15.74 -2.22
C ASP A 240 -14.97 -14.39 -2.09
N VAL A 241 -16.19 -14.30 -2.62
CA VAL A 241 -17.07 -13.12 -2.51
C VAL A 241 -17.36 -12.77 -1.06
N ARG A 242 -17.72 -13.76 -0.25
CA ARG A 242 -18.01 -13.55 1.17
C ARG A 242 -16.77 -13.03 1.91
N GLU A 243 -15.62 -13.65 1.67
CA GLU A 243 -14.40 -13.34 2.40
C GLU A 243 -13.83 -11.97 2.01
N LEU A 244 -13.81 -11.64 0.71
CA LEU A 244 -13.43 -10.30 0.26
C LEU A 244 -14.38 -9.24 0.82
N ALA A 245 -15.70 -9.42 0.71
CA ALA A 245 -16.68 -8.46 1.22
C ALA A 245 -16.54 -8.23 2.72
N ARG A 246 -16.28 -9.31 3.49
CA ARG A 246 -16.02 -9.23 4.93
C ARG A 246 -14.77 -8.40 5.23
N LYS A 247 -13.67 -8.68 4.53
CA LYS A 247 -12.41 -7.97 4.69
C LYS A 247 -12.53 -6.48 4.32
N LEU A 248 -13.27 -6.17 3.25
CA LEU A 248 -13.52 -4.79 2.80
C LEU A 248 -14.53 -4.01 3.64
N SER A 249 -15.26 -4.67 4.56
CA SER A 249 -16.25 -3.99 5.40
C SER A 249 -15.63 -3.14 6.52
N TYR A 250 -14.40 -3.44 6.90
CA TYR A 250 -13.66 -2.75 7.98
C TYR A 250 -12.65 -1.73 7.46
N THR A 251 -12.48 -1.60 6.16
CA THR A 251 -11.45 -0.75 5.53
C THR A 251 -11.70 0.73 5.77
N ASP A 252 -10.66 1.49 6.16
CA ASP A 252 -10.62 2.94 6.06
C ASP A 252 -10.35 3.37 4.60
N PRO A 253 -11.33 3.99 3.91
CA PRO A 253 -11.20 4.24 2.49
C PRO A 253 -10.07 5.17 2.08
N LEU A 254 -9.80 6.21 2.86
CA LEU A 254 -8.83 7.25 2.47
C LEU A 254 -7.38 6.80 2.65
N ASN A 255 -7.13 5.94 3.64
CA ASN A 255 -5.80 5.43 3.92
C ASN A 255 -5.42 4.24 3.04
N LEU A 256 -6.39 3.39 2.71
CA LEU A 256 -6.17 2.14 1.97
C LEU A 256 -6.54 2.24 0.48
N GLY A 257 -7.13 3.35 0.04
CA GLY A 257 -7.56 3.55 -1.36
C GLY A 257 -8.57 2.49 -1.81
N LEU A 258 -9.42 2.02 -0.90
CA LEU A 258 -10.39 0.94 -1.12
C LEU A 258 -11.71 1.30 -0.45
N LEU A 259 -12.82 1.18 -1.18
CA LEU A 259 -14.12 1.59 -0.65
C LEU A 259 -14.64 0.63 0.43
N GLN A 260 -15.34 1.18 1.43
CA GLN A 260 -15.96 0.37 2.47
C GLN A 260 -17.12 -0.44 1.89
N CYS A 261 -17.00 -1.77 1.94
CA CYS A 261 -18.05 -2.68 1.51
C CYS A 261 -19.17 -2.74 2.56
N ARG A 262 -20.41 -2.44 2.16
CA ARG A 262 -21.60 -2.60 3.01
C ARG A 262 -22.11 -4.03 3.01
N GLY A 263 -21.90 -4.74 1.91
CA GLY A 263 -22.35 -6.10 1.68
C GLY A 263 -22.49 -6.41 0.20
N VAL A 264 -23.05 -7.59 -0.10
CA VAL A 264 -23.16 -8.12 -1.46
C VAL A 264 -24.59 -8.53 -1.76
N ILE A 265 -25.12 -8.17 -2.93
CA ILE A 265 -26.42 -8.64 -3.41
C ILE A 265 -26.21 -9.76 -4.44
N ARG A 266 -27.01 -10.81 -4.35
CA ARG A 266 -27.03 -11.90 -5.35
C ARG A 266 -28.05 -11.56 -6.41
N VAL A 267 -27.59 -11.21 -7.60
CA VAL A 267 -28.47 -10.86 -8.72
C VAL A 267 -28.81 -12.13 -9.47
N LEU A 268 -30.09 -12.46 -9.53
CA LEU A 268 -30.59 -13.61 -10.29
C LEU A 268 -30.93 -13.17 -11.73
N LYS A 269 -30.81 -14.11 -12.68
CA LYS A 269 -31.30 -13.90 -14.05
C LYS A 269 -32.84 -13.73 -14.04
N PRO A 270 -33.45 -13.26 -15.15
CA PRO A 270 -34.91 -13.08 -15.23
C PRO A 270 -35.71 -14.35 -14.93
N ASP A 271 -35.10 -15.53 -15.09
CA ASP A 271 -35.67 -16.83 -14.73
C ASP A 271 -35.83 -17.06 -13.21
N LYS A 272 -35.26 -16.17 -12.37
CA LYS A 272 -35.20 -16.23 -10.90
C LYS A 272 -34.64 -17.55 -10.33
N ARG A 273 -33.97 -18.35 -11.16
CA ARG A 273 -33.44 -19.67 -10.79
C ARG A 273 -31.94 -19.70 -10.86
N THR A 274 -31.35 -18.96 -11.80
CA THR A 274 -29.91 -18.96 -12.02
C THR A 274 -29.29 -17.67 -11.52
N LEU A 275 -28.14 -17.78 -10.85
CA LEU A 275 -27.36 -16.62 -10.46
C LEU A 275 -26.78 -15.95 -11.70
N SER A 276 -26.86 -14.63 -11.76
CA SER A 276 -26.29 -13.80 -12.82
C SER A 276 -24.99 -13.16 -12.37
N SER A 277 -24.97 -12.54 -11.19
CA SER A 277 -23.80 -11.85 -10.65
C SER A 277 -23.88 -11.66 -9.13
N PHE A 278 -22.76 -11.26 -8.55
CA PHE A 278 -22.66 -10.74 -7.20
C PHE A 278 -22.36 -9.25 -7.26
N ASP A 279 -23.27 -8.43 -6.75
CA ASP A 279 -23.11 -6.97 -6.74
C ASP A 279 -22.54 -6.53 -5.39
N PHE A 280 -21.30 -6.08 -5.38
CA PHE A 280 -20.68 -5.45 -4.21
C PHE A 280 -21.22 -4.03 -4.04
N ILE A 281 -21.71 -3.73 -2.84
CA ILE A 281 -22.30 -2.44 -2.51
C ILE A 281 -21.32 -1.64 -1.67
N PHE A 282 -20.75 -0.60 -2.26
CA PHE A 282 -19.74 0.24 -1.63
C PHE A 282 -20.30 1.60 -1.22
N ARG A 283 -19.85 2.10 -0.06
CA ARG A 283 -20.16 3.46 0.39
C ARG A 283 -19.33 4.46 -0.40
N ILE A 284 -19.99 5.50 -0.91
CA ILE A 284 -19.32 6.65 -1.51
C ILE A 284 -18.72 7.51 -0.38
N PRO A 285 -17.43 7.89 -0.43
CA PRO A 285 -16.83 8.78 0.55
C PRO A 285 -17.52 10.14 0.57
N ASN A 286 -17.65 10.75 1.76
CA ASN A 286 -18.23 12.09 1.88
C ASN A 286 -17.22 13.13 1.33
N GLY A 287 -17.57 13.81 0.23
CA GLY A 287 -16.73 14.83 -0.41
C GLY A 287 -17.54 16.01 -0.95
N PRO A 288 -16.86 17.07 -1.45
CA PRO A 288 -17.53 18.23 -2.05
C PRO A 288 -18.33 17.90 -3.31
N SER A 289 -17.83 16.92 -4.08
CA SER A 289 -18.56 16.29 -5.18
C SER A 289 -18.74 14.81 -4.86
N ASN A 290 -19.99 14.35 -4.92
CA ASN A 290 -20.32 12.93 -4.75
C ASN A 290 -20.25 12.16 -6.09
N GLU A 291 -19.85 12.83 -7.18
CA GLU A 291 -19.78 12.21 -8.49
C GLU A 291 -18.38 11.61 -8.74
N PRO A 292 -18.27 10.27 -8.85
CA PRO A 292 -17.01 9.63 -9.20
C PRO A 292 -16.65 9.84 -10.67
N GLN A 293 -15.36 9.96 -10.96
CA GLN A 293 -14.81 9.85 -12.30
C GLN A 293 -13.89 8.63 -12.40
N SER A 294 -13.81 7.99 -13.56
CA SER A 294 -12.77 6.98 -13.79
C SER A 294 -11.43 7.65 -14.02
N LEU A 295 -10.33 6.97 -13.68
CA LEU A 295 -8.99 7.43 -14.04
C LEU A 295 -8.86 7.56 -15.57
N ARG A 296 -9.49 6.66 -16.35
CA ARG A 296 -9.56 6.79 -17.82
C ARG A 296 -10.17 8.13 -18.22
N GLY A 297 -11.30 8.52 -17.65
CA GLY A 297 -11.95 9.80 -17.90
C GLY A 297 -11.05 11.00 -17.55
N CYS A 298 -10.33 10.94 -16.43
CA CYS A 298 -9.38 11.97 -16.03
C CYS A 298 -8.20 12.11 -17.03
N LEU A 299 -7.65 10.99 -17.50
CA LEU A 299 -6.54 10.98 -18.48
C LEU A 299 -6.99 11.50 -19.84
N LEU A 300 -8.20 11.12 -20.30
CA LEU A 300 -8.77 11.59 -21.57
C LEU A 300 -9.13 13.08 -21.54
N ALA A 301 -9.54 13.60 -20.39
CA ALA A 301 -9.83 15.03 -20.24
C ALA A 301 -8.56 15.90 -20.35
N GLN A 302 -7.37 15.32 -20.15
CA GLN A 302 -6.07 15.99 -20.21
C GLN A 302 -6.01 17.29 -19.41
N ALA A 303 -6.71 17.34 -18.27
CA ALA A 303 -6.65 18.48 -17.36
C ALA A 303 -5.23 18.62 -16.79
N ASN A 304 -4.79 19.86 -16.54
CA ASN A 304 -3.46 20.12 -15.99
C ASN A 304 -3.42 19.75 -14.50
N HIS A 305 -2.65 18.72 -14.17
CA HIS A 305 -2.37 18.30 -12.80
C HIS A 305 -0.89 18.38 -12.48
N THR A 306 -0.59 18.77 -11.24
CA THR A 306 0.77 18.90 -10.73
C THR A 306 1.46 17.54 -10.59
N LEU A 307 2.79 17.54 -10.58
CA LEU A 307 3.58 16.33 -10.32
C LEU A 307 3.21 15.69 -8.97
N THR A 308 3.03 16.51 -7.93
CA THR A 308 2.65 16.05 -6.59
C THR A 308 1.30 15.31 -6.59
N GLU A 309 0.31 15.80 -7.33
CA GLU A 309 -0.98 15.11 -7.45
C GLU A 309 -0.85 13.76 -8.16
N ARG A 310 -0.06 13.69 -9.25
CA ARG A 310 0.19 12.43 -9.98
C ARG A 310 0.90 11.40 -9.09
N VAL A 311 1.91 11.82 -8.33
CA VAL A 311 2.62 10.94 -7.39
C VAL A 311 1.70 10.48 -6.27
N LYS A 312 0.82 11.36 -5.76
CA LYS A 312 -0.16 11.00 -4.72
C LYS A 312 -1.09 9.88 -5.19
N ILE A 313 -1.67 9.98 -6.39
CA ILE A 313 -2.60 8.95 -6.90
C ILE A 313 -1.89 7.64 -7.22
N ALA A 314 -0.65 7.69 -7.74
CA ALA A 314 0.19 6.53 -8.00
C ALA A 314 0.45 5.74 -6.71
N ASN A 315 0.79 6.47 -5.65
CA ASN A 315 1.02 5.94 -4.31
C ASN A 315 -0.24 5.33 -3.69
N GLN A 316 -1.38 6.03 -3.79
CA GLN A 316 -2.67 5.50 -3.33
C GLN A 316 -3.02 4.19 -4.05
N LEU A 317 -2.83 4.13 -5.37
CA LEU A 317 -3.10 2.92 -6.15
C LEU A 317 -2.19 1.75 -5.75
N ALA A 318 -0.88 1.99 -5.61
CA ALA A 318 0.06 0.97 -5.17
C ALA A 318 -0.30 0.42 -3.78
N LYS A 319 -0.76 1.28 -2.86
CA LYS A 319 -1.26 0.87 -1.54
C LYS A 319 -2.52 0.01 -1.62
N SER A 320 -3.49 0.37 -2.46
CA SER A 320 -4.72 -0.42 -2.65
C SER A 320 -4.40 -1.83 -3.11
N ILE A 321 -3.53 -1.98 -4.11
CA ILE A 321 -3.16 -3.27 -4.69
C ILE A 321 -2.38 -4.10 -3.67
N SER A 322 -1.39 -3.48 -3.01
CA SER A 322 -0.63 -4.10 -1.93
C SER A 322 -1.55 -4.65 -0.82
N TYR A 323 -2.57 -3.90 -0.43
CA TYR A 323 -3.55 -4.36 0.55
C TYR A 323 -4.37 -5.56 0.05
N ILE A 324 -4.87 -5.54 -1.19
CA ILE A 324 -5.59 -6.67 -1.79
C ILE A 324 -4.74 -7.95 -1.81
N HIS A 325 -3.48 -7.82 -2.22
CA HIS A 325 -2.51 -8.94 -2.20
C HIS A 325 -2.30 -9.47 -0.79
N THR A 326 -2.21 -8.57 0.18
CA THR A 326 -2.05 -8.94 1.59
C THR A 326 -3.25 -9.69 2.16
N LEU A 327 -4.45 -9.35 1.69
CA LEU A 327 -5.67 -10.07 2.02
C LEU A 327 -5.72 -11.49 1.40
N GLY A 328 -4.73 -11.88 0.60
CA GLY A 328 -4.65 -13.16 -0.07
C GLY A 328 -5.48 -13.21 -1.35
N PHE A 329 -5.70 -12.07 -2.02
CA PHE A 329 -6.45 -11.99 -3.27
C PHE A 329 -5.61 -11.42 -4.40
N VAL A 330 -5.95 -11.81 -5.64
CA VAL A 330 -5.47 -11.15 -6.86
C VAL A 330 -6.62 -10.41 -7.53
N HIS A 331 -6.35 -9.22 -8.09
CA HIS A 331 -7.37 -8.34 -8.67
C HIS A 331 -7.69 -8.71 -10.13
N LYS A 332 -6.65 -8.94 -10.96
CA LYS A 332 -6.69 -9.41 -12.36
C LYS A 332 -7.22 -8.42 -13.41
N THR A 333 -7.73 -7.27 -12.98
CA THR A 333 -8.37 -6.26 -13.84
C THR A 333 -7.86 -4.85 -13.53
N ILE A 334 -6.61 -4.68 -13.08
CA ILE A 334 -6.04 -3.35 -12.81
C ILE A 334 -5.83 -2.59 -14.13
N ARG A 335 -6.56 -1.49 -14.30
CA ARG A 335 -6.55 -0.62 -15.49
C ARG A 335 -7.29 0.69 -15.18
N PRO A 336 -7.17 1.74 -16.00
CA PRO A 336 -7.79 3.04 -15.70
C PRO A 336 -9.32 3.01 -15.53
N GLU A 337 -10.02 2.01 -16.08
CA GLU A 337 -11.48 1.82 -15.92
C GLU A 337 -11.89 1.15 -14.59
N THR A 338 -10.92 0.62 -13.84
CA THR A 338 -11.14 -0.02 -12.54
C THR A 338 -10.62 0.84 -11.39
N ILE A 339 -10.33 2.11 -11.66
CA ILE A 339 -9.85 3.08 -10.68
C ILE A 339 -10.78 4.28 -10.71
N LEU A 340 -11.41 4.58 -9.58
CA LEU A 340 -12.26 5.75 -9.42
C LEU A 340 -11.51 6.86 -8.70
N VAL A 341 -11.82 8.09 -9.09
CA VAL A 341 -11.31 9.33 -8.54
C VAL A 341 -12.48 10.09 -7.95
N PHE A 342 -12.37 10.47 -6.67
CA PHE A 342 -13.31 11.37 -6.02
C PHE A 342 -12.60 12.67 -5.68
N GLN A 343 -13.18 13.80 -6.10
CA GLN A 343 -12.63 15.12 -5.78
C GLN A 343 -12.58 15.33 -4.27
N ASP A 344 -11.48 15.92 -3.81
CA ASP A 344 -11.26 16.30 -2.42
C ASP A 344 -11.26 17.84 -2.34
N ASN A 345 -11.70 18.38 -1.22
CA ASN A 345 -11.54 19.80 -0.89
C ASN A 345 -10.08 20.26 -0.94
N LYS A 346 -9.12 19.33 -0.79
CA LYS A 346 -7.68 19.62 -0.69
C LYS A 346 -6.91 19.50 -2.01
N SER A 347 -7.44 18.82 -3.02
CA SER A 347 -6.72 18.61 -4.29
C SER A 347 -7.68 18.48 -5.47
N VAL A 348 -7.33 19.09 -6.61
CA VAL A 348 -8.15 19.08 -7.83
C VAL A 348 -8.31 17.65 -8.35
N LEU A 349 -7.23 16.85 -8.29
CA LEU A 349 -7.27 15.45 -8.70
C LEU A 349 -7.91 14.49 -7.67
N GLY A 350 -8.16 14.95 -6.43
CA GLY A 350 -8.86 14.14 -5.43
C GLY A 350 -8.08 12.95 -4.85
N SER A 351 -8.79 11.87 -4.55
CA SER A 351 -8.27 10.59 -4.05
C SER A 351 -8.74 9.41 -4.90
N THR A 352 -7.88 8.41 -5.07
CA THR A 352 -8.17 7.21 -5.87
C THR A 352 -8.69 6.04 -5.04
N PHE A 353 -9.55 5.24 -5.65
CA PHE A 353 -10.11 4.03 -5.08
C PHE A 353 -10.15 2.91 -6.12
N LEU A 354 -9.61 1.75 -5.75
CA LEU A 354 -9.64 0.56 -6.59
C LEU A 354 -11.02 -0.11 -6.51
N VAL A 355 -11.57 -0.44 -7.69
CA VAL A 355 -12.85 -1.13 -7.91
C VAL A 355 -12.66 -2.14 -9.05
N GLY A 356 -13.73 -2.71 -9.59
CA GLY A 356 -13.68 -3.59 -10.76
C GLY A 356 -13.22 -4.99 -10.40
N PHE A 357 -13.70 -5.52 -9.27
CA PHE A 357 -13.41 -6.88 -8.79
C PHE A 357 -14.04 -7.97 -9.67
N GLU A 358 -14.29 -7.74 -10.96
CA GLU A 358 -15.01 -8.66 -11.86
C GLU A 358 -14.36 -10.04 -11.98
N ARG A 359 -13.03 -10.11 -11.87
CA ARG A 359 -12.25 -11.35 -12.06
C ARG A 359 -11.41 -11.73 -10.85
N PHE A 360 -11.60 -11.08 -9.71
CA PHE A 360 -10.82 -11.34 -8.50
C PHE A 360 -10.93 -12.81 -8.07
N ARG A 361 -9.93 -13.28 -7.31
CA ARG A 361 -9.98 -14.61 -6.67
C ARG A 361 -9.01 -14.68 -5.51
N ALA A 362 -9.21 -15.66 -4.62
CA ALA A 362 -8.18 -16.04 -3.65
C ALA A 362 -6.89 -16.46 -4.37
N ALA A 363 -5.73 -16.07 -3.85
CA ALA A 363 -4.42 -16.20 -4.50
C ALA A 363 -3.98 -17.66 -4.67
N ASP A 364 -4.28 -18.50 -3.69
CA ASP A 364 -4.11 -19.96 -3.67
C ASP A 364 -5.17 -20.71 -4.51
N GLY A 365 -6.23 -20.01 -4.93
CA GLY A 365 -7.29 -20.56 -5.75
C GLY A 365 -6.83 -20.97 -7.15
N ARG A 366 -7.51 -21.97 -7.74
CA ARG A 366 -7.22 -22.46 -9.10
C ARG A 366 -7.32 -21.33 -10.13
N THR A 367 -6.29 -21.18 -10.96
CA THR A 367 -6.29 -20.19 -12.04
C THR A 367 -7.04 -20.71 -13.26
N ARG A 368 -8.02 -19.92 -13.72
CA ARG A 368 -8.55 -20.06 -15.09
C ARG A 368 -7.61 -19.40 -16.09
N ARG A 369 -7.30 -20.14 -17.15
CA ARG A 369 -6.47 -19.68 -18.27
C ARG A 369 -7.29 -19.00 -19.38
N ALA A 370 -8.55 -18.64 -19.14
CA ALA A 370 -9.33 -17.86 -20.10
C ALA A 370 -8.72 -16.46 -20.24
N GLY A 371 -8.26 -16.13 -21.45
CA GLY A 371 -7.69 -14.82 -21.74
C GLY A 371 -8.71 -13.81 -22.26
N ASN A 372 -8.24 -12.79 -22.97
CA ASN A 372 -9.06 -11.79 -23.64
C ASN A 372 -8.46 -11.52 -25.03
N SER A 373 -9.28 -11.29 -26.05
CA SER A 373 -8.82 -10.92 -27.40
C SER A 373 -8.76 -9.41 -27.62
N ALA A 374 -9.34 -8.62 -26.71
CA ALA A 374 -9.37 -7.16 -26.78
C ALA A 374 -7.98 -6.57 -26.46
N TRP A 375 -7.36 -5.91 -27.45
CA TRP A 375 -6.00 -5.40 -27.33
C TRP A 375 -5.87 -4.34 -26.22
N GLU A 376 -6.91 -3.51 -26.06
CA GLU A 376 -6.97 -2.42 -25.10
C GLU A 376 -7.04 -2.92 -23.66
N VAL A 377 -7.50 -4.16 -23.47
CA VAL A 377 -7.47 -4.85 -22.18
C VAL A 377 -6.14 -5.57 -22.00
N ASN A 378 -5.68 -6.25 -23.04
CA ASN A 378 -4.42 -7.00 -23.02
C ASN A 378 -3.20 -6.12 -22.81
N LEU A 379 -3.24 -4.84 -23.20
CA LEU A 379 -2.19 -3.86 -22.92
C LEU A 379 -1.78 -3.84 -21.43
N TYR A 380 -2.74 -4.08 -20.53
CA TYR A 380 -2.54 -4.09 -19.09
C TYR A 380 -2.19 -5.48 -18.54
N HIS A 381 -2.18 -6.53 -19.37
CA HIS A 381 -1.86 -7.90 -18.94
C HIS A 381 -0.43 -8.27 -19.33
N HIS A 382 0.26 -8.99 -18.45
CA HIS A 382 1.61 -9.48 -18.73
C HIS A 382 1.61 -10.35 -20.01
N PRO A 383 2.70 -10.36 -20.80
CA PRO A 383 2.79 -11.16 -22.03
C PRO A 383 2.34 -12.62 -21.91
N GLN A 384 2.73 -13.32 -20.85
CA GLN A 384 2.37 -14.73 -20.57
C GLN A 384 0.86 -14.96 -20.30
N ARG A 385 0.09 -13.88 -20.12
CA ARG A 385 -1.34 -13.91 -19.80
C ARG A 385 -2.22 -13.34 -20.92
N GLN A 386 -1.62 -12.89 -22.03
CA GLN A 386 -2.35 -12.40 -23.20
C GLN A 386 -2.72 -13.55 -24.16
N GLY A 387 -3.72 -13.33 -25.01
CA GLY A 387 -4.21 -14.33 -25.98
C GLY A 387 -5.50 -15.03 -25.53
N ALA A 388 -5.98 -16.01 -26.30
CA ALA A 388 -7.23 -16.73 -26.00
C ALA A 388 -7.11 -17.67 -24.79
N ILE A 389 -5.91 -18.23 -24.60
CA ILE A 389 -5.56 -19.11 -23.49
C ILE A 389 -4.27 -18.59 -22.88
N ALA A 390 -4.29 -18.25 -21.60
CA ALA A 390 -3.11 -17.83 -20.87
C ALA A 390 -2.14 -19.01 -20.68
N GLU A 391 -0.85 -18.75 -20.87
CA GLU A 391 0.20 -19.76 -20.85
C GLU A 391 0.46 -20.27 -19.43
N GLU A 392 0.39 -19.36 -18.45
CA GLU A 392 0.76 -19.63 -17.06
C GLU A 392 -0.40 -19.54 -16.06
N SER A 393 -0.18 -20.05 -14.84
CA SER A 393 -1.07 -19.75 -13.71
C SER A 393 -0.93 -18.27 -13.29
N TYR A 394 -1.97 -17.67 -12.70
CA TYR A 394 -1.95 -16.25 -12.38
C TYR A 394 -1.32 -16.08 -11.00
N VAL A 395 -0.20 -15.38 -10.92
CA VAL A 395 0.43 -14.94 -9.67
C VAL A 395 0.22 -13.45 -9.41
N MET A 396 0.48 -12.97 -8.19
CA MET A 396 0.32 -11.55 -7.82
C MET A 396 1.17 -10.61 -8.67
N GLN A 397 2.33 -11.05 -9.15
CA GLN A 397 3.21 -10.27 -10.03
C GLN A 397 2.51 -9.82 -11.32
N HIS A 398 1.49 -10.55 -11.80
CA HIS A 398 0.71 -10.08 -12.95
C HIS A 398 -0.10 -8.81 -12.67
N ASP A 399 -0.58 -8.62 -11.43
CA ASP A 399 -1.21 -7.36 -11.02
C ASP A 399 -0.16 -6.23 -10.93
N ILE A 400 1.09 -6.57 -10.59
CA ILE A 400 2.21 -5.61 -10.54
C ILE A 400 2.60 -5.14 -11.94
N TYR A 401 2.62 -6.04 -12.92
CA TYR A 401 2.76 -5.63 -14.32
C TYR A 401 1.66 -4.63 -14.72
N SER A 402 0.38 -4.97 -14.45
CA SER A 402 -0.75 -4.09 -14.73
C SER A 402 -0.61 -2.72 -14.07
N LEU A 403 -0.15 -2.70 -12.80
CA LEU A 403 0.18 -1.47 -12.09
C LEU A 403 1.25 -0.66 -12.82
N GLY A 404 2.32 -1.29 -13.31
CA GLY A 404 3.38 -0.62 -14.08
C GLY A 404 2.84 0.12 -15.30
N VAL A 405 1.92 -0.50 -16.06
CA VAL A 405 1.27 0.14 -17.22
C VAL A 405 0.45 1.37 -16.80
N VAL A 406 -0.34 1.26 -15.72
CA VAL A 406 -1.14 2.37 -15.21
C VAL A 406 -0.26 3.50 -14.66
N LEU A 407 0.82 3.18 -13.94
CA LEU A 407 1.77 4.17 -13.44
C LEU A 407 2.47 4.91 -14.58
N LEU A 408 2.73 4.25 -15.70
CA LEU A 408 3.26 4.89 -16.91
C LEU A 408 2.27 5.91 -17.48
N GLU A 409 0.98 5.56 -17.62
CA GLU A 409 -0.07 6.50 -18.03
C GLU A 409 -0.19 7.69 -17.07
N ILE A 410 -0.17 7.45 -15.75
CA ILE A 410 -0.20 8.51 -14.73
C ILE A 410 1.02 9.42 -14.85
N GLY A 411 2.22 8.85 -15.04
CA GLY A 411 3.46 9.61 -15.13
C GLY A 411 3.51 10.52 -16.36
N MET A 412 2.98 10.04 -17.48
CA MET A 412 2.84 10.84 -18.70
C MET A 412 1.64 11.79 -18.63
N TRP A 413 0.63 11.42 -17.83
CA TRP A 413 -0.68 12.03 -17.72
C TRP A 413 -1.42 12.08 -19.06
N ASP A 414 -1.40 10.94 -19.73
CA ASP A 414 -2.09 10.72 -21.00
C ASP A 414 -2.53 9.26 -21.10
N SER A 415 -3.61 9.03 -21.85
CA SER A 415 -4.23 7.72 -22.01
C SER A 415 -3.58 6.92 -23.13
N PHE A 416 -3.32 5.64 -22.93
CA PHE A 416 -2.90 4.73 -23.99
C PHE A 416 -4.05 4.23 -24.86
N VAL A 417 -5.28 4.36 -24.38
CA VAL A 417 -6.49 3.94 -25.09
C VAL A 417 -7.43 5.13 -25.19
N TYR A 418 -7.76 5.52 -26.42
CA TYR A 418 -8.75 6.54 -26.73
C TYR A 418 -9.98 5.89 -27.36
N TYR A 419 -11.13 6.54 -27.27
CA TYR A 419 -12.38 6.07 -27.85
C TYR A 419 -12.92 7.15 -28.78
N LYS A 420 -13.19 6.79 -30.05
CA LYS A 420 -13.67 7.76 -31.06
C LYS A 420 -15.08 8.28 -30.77
N ASN A 421 -15.92 7.39 -30.27
CA ASN A 421 -17.27 7.66 -29.74
C ASN A 421 -17.30 6.98 -28.37
N ASP A 422 -17.92 7.61 -27.37
CA ASP A 422 -17.82 7.35 -25.91
C ASP A 422 -17.74 5.89 -25.40
N THR A 423 -17.89 4.84 -26.21
CA THR A 423 -17.67 3.45 -25.78
C THR A 423 -17.24 2.41 -26.84
N ALA A 424 -17.17 2.69 -28.15
CA ALA A 424 -17.24 1.58 -29.13
C ALA A 424 -15.91 1.16 -29.80
N ASP A 425 -15.06 2.11 -30.20
CA ASP A 425 -13.88 1.80 -31.01
C ASP A 425 -12.60 2.30 -30.35
N PRO A 426 -11.83 1.41 -29.68
CA PRO A 426 -10.58 1.79 -29.05
C PRO A 426 -9.50 2.07 -30.11
N ILE A 427 -8.79 3.18 -29.95
CA ILE A 427 -7.60 3.54 -30.73
C ILE A 427 -6.40 3.76 -29.82
N PRO A 428 -5.18 3.42 -30.26
CA PRO A 428 -3.96 3.75 -29.54
C PRO A 428 -3.83 5.25 -29.31
N GLY A 429 -3.51 5.63 -28.07
CA GLY A 429 -3.21 7.00 -27.72
C GLY A 429 -1.91 7.48 -28.31
N THR A 430 -1.80 8.79 -28.51
CA THR A 430 -0.59 9.42 -29.06
C THR A 430 0.62 9.20 -28.16
N SER A 431 0.44 9.18 -26.84
CA SER A 431 1.49 8.84 -25.87
C SER A 431 1.98 7.39 -25.93
N LEU A 432 1.19 6.46 -26.48
CA LEU A 432 1.67 5.10 -26.73
C LEU A 432 2.69 5.07 -27.86
N ASP A 433 2.77 6.09 -28.72
CA ASP A 433 3.79 6.27 -29.77
C ASP A 433 3.87 5.13 -30.80
N ILE A 434 2.79 4.36 -30.96
CA ILE A 434 2.64 3.31 -31.97
C ILE A 434 1.20 3.25 -32.51
N SER A 435 1.05 2.81 -33.76
CA SER A 435 -0.26 2.61 -34.38
C SER A 435 -0.68 1.14 -34.34
N LEU A 436 -1.97 0.83 -34.52
CA LEU A 436 -2.50 -0.56 -34.53
C LEU A 436 -1.83 -1.49 -35.55
N GLN A 437 -1.16 -0.92 -36.56
CA GLN A 437 -0.41 -1.68 -37.58
C GLN A 437 0.91 -2.24 -37.02
N HIS A 438 1.39 -1.70 -35.90
CA HIS A 438 2.70 -1.99 -35.34
C HIS A 438 2.78 -3.45 -34.85
N PRO A 439 3.92 -4.16 -35.05
CA PRO A 439 4.07 -5.56 -34.65
C PRO A 439 3.79 -5.83 -33.17
N ALA A 440 3.99 -4.84 -32.30
CA ALA A 440 3.68 -4.92 -30.87
C ALA A 440 2.23 -5.33 -30.58
N PHE A 441 1.25 -4.91 -31.40
CA PHE A 441 -0.15 -5.32 -31.20
C PHE A 441 -0.40 -6.80 -31.52
N ARG A 442 0.56 -7.48 -32.15
CA ARG A 442 0.51 -8.92 -32.46
C ARG A 442 1.48 -9.75 -31.62
N SER A 443 2.39 -9.10 -30.90
CA SER A 443 3.40 -9.75 -30.06
C SER A 443 3.38 -9.10 -28.66
N PRO A 444 2.81 -9.81 -27.67
CA PRO A 444 2.77 -9.33 -26.28
C PRO A 444 4.16 -8.95 -25.75
N THR A 445 5.20 -9.72 -26.08
CA THR A 445 6.58 -9.44 -25.68
C THR A 445 7.09 -8.13 -26.27
N LEU A 446 6.86 -7.89 -27.56
CA LEU A 446 7.25 -6.61 -28.19
C LEU A 446 6.46 -5.42 -27.62
N MET A 447 5.20 -5.62 -27.21
CA MET A 447 4.44 -4.59 -26.50
C MET A 447 5.08 -4.25 -25.15
N LYS A 448 5.46 -5.26 -24.37
CA LYS A 448 6.16 -5.06 -23.11
C LYS A 448 7.49 -4.31 -23.31
N GLU A 449 8.33 -4.75 -24.25
CA GLU A 449 9.60 -4.09 -24.56
C GLU A 449 9.39 -2.62 -24.94
N HIS A 450 8.36 -2.34 -25.74
CA HIS A 450 7.98 -0.99 -26.11
C HIS A 450 7.56 -0.14 -24.91
N LEU A 451 6.74 -0.67 -24.00
CA LEU A 451 6.34 0.04 -22.78
C LEU A 451 7.52 0.35 -21.85
N VAL A 452 8.48 -0.58 -21.72
CA VAL A 452 9.72 -0.37 -20.96
C VAL A 452 10.55 0.74 -21.59
N ALA A 453 10.82 0.67 -22.89
CA ALA A 453 11.57 1.71 -23.61
C ALA A 453 10.87 3.09 -23.53
N LEU A 454 9.54 3.11 -23.58
CA LEU A 454 8.76 4.33 -23.40
C LEU A 454 8.92 4.90 -22.00
N ALA A 455 8.87 4.06 -20.95
CA ALA A 455 9.09 4.46 -19.57
C ALA A 455 10.48 5.07 -19.37
N GLU A 456 11.54 4.40 -19.85
CA GLU A 456 12.93 4.88 -19.76
C GLU A 456 13.13 6.23 -20.45
N ARG A 457 12.51 6.41 -21.62
CA ARG A 457 12.66 7.63 -22.42
C ARG A 457 11.83 8.81 -21.88
N ALA A 458 10.60 8.56 -21.46
CA ALA A 458 9.62 9.62 -21.19
C ALA A 458 9.55 10.05 -19.72
N LEU A 459 9.66 9.10 -18.78
CA LEU A 459 9.41 9.37 -17.37
C LEU A 459 10.51 10.21 -16.68
N PRO A 460 11.82 10.09 -16.99
CA PRO A 460 12.85 10.88 -16.30
C PRO A 460 12.61 12.39 -16.37
N LYS A 461 12.17 12.88 -17.54
CA LYS A 461 11.89 14.31 -17.77
C LYS A 461 10.55 14.78 -17.18
N ARG A 462 9.63 13.85 -16.90
CA ARG A 462 8.26 14.16 -16.45
C ARG A 462 8.07 13.96 -14.95
N MET A 463 8.66 12.89 -14.41
CA MET A 463 8.44 12.40 -13.04
C MET A 463 9.75 12.18 -12.27
N GLY A 464 10.90 12.22 -12.94
CA GLY A 464 12.22 11.93 -12.35
C GLY A 464 12.61 10.46 -12.42
N GLU A 465 13.89 10.18 -12.12
CA GLU A 465 14.49 8.84 -12.24
C GLU A 465 13.83 7.82 -11.33
N ARG A 466 13.56 8.17 -10.06
CA ARG A 466 12.96 7.23 -9.09
C ARG A 466 11.61 6.69 -9.56
N TYR A 467 10.75 7.55 -10.10
CA TYR A 467 9.45 7.11 -10.60
C TYR A 467 9.61 6.22 -11.83
N LYS A 468 10.55 6.54 -12.71
CA LYS A 468 10.89 5.69 -13.86
C LYS A 468 11.36 4.31 -13.42
N ASP A 469 12.30 4.23 -12.47
CA ASP A 469 12.85 2.96 -11.99
C ASP A 469 11.75 2.05 -11.44
N VAL A 470 10.82 2.63 -10.68
CA VAL A 470 9.64 1.92 -10.17
C VAL A 470 8.78 1.36 -11.30
N VAL A 471 8.45 2.19 -12.31
CA VAL A 471 7.63 1.75 -13.44
C VAL A 471 8.30 0.64 -14.22
N VAL A 472 9.60 0.79 -14.52
CA VAL A 472 10.39 -0.23 -15.23
C VAL A 472 10.40 -1.52 -14.43
N ASN A 473 10.69 -1.47 -13.13
CA ASN A 473 10.68 -2.63 -12.25
C ASN A 473 9.33 -3.34 -12.21
N CYS A 474 8.22 -2.60 -12.24
CA CYS A 474 6.88 -3.20 -12.32
C CYS A 474 6.65 -3.89 -13.66
N LEU A 475 7.07 -3.28 -14.77
CA LEU A 475 6.91 -3.85 -16.12
C LEU A 475 7.79 -5.08 -16.35
N THR A 476 8.93 -5.18 -15.66
CA THR A 476 9.89 -6.29 -15.75
C THR A 476 9.81 -7.25 -14.56
N CYS A 477 8.76 -7.18 -13.74
CA CYS A 477 8.70 -7.91 -12.47
C CYS A 477 8.72 -9.44 -12.58
N LEU A 478 8.50 -9.99 -13.76
CA LEU A 478 8.53 -11.43 -14.05
C LEU A 478 9.72 -11.83 -14.94
N ASP A 479 10.68 -10.93 -15.17
CA ASP A 479 11.89 -11.23 -15.93
C ASP A 479 12.94 -11.89 -15.03
N GLU A 480 13.58 -12.96 -15.52
CA GLU A 480 14.58 -13.74 -14.77
C GLU A 480 15.76 -12.88 -14.27
N ASN A 481 16.07 -11.78 -14.97
CA ASN A 481 17.19 -10.89 -14.62
C ASN A 481 16.78 -9.76 -13.65
N ASN A 482 15.51 -9.69 -13.24
CA ASN A 482 15.04 -8.65 -12.33
C ASN A 482 15.43 -9.01 -10.89
N MET A 483 16.47 -8.39 -10.36
CA MET A 483 16.91 -8.60 -8.96
C MET A 483 15.89 -8.12 -7.91
N ASP A 484 14.85 -7.40 -8.33
CA ASP A 484 13.84 -6.87 -7.43
C ASP A 484 12.58 -7.73 -7.32
N PHE A 485 12.24 -8.49 -8.36
CA PHE A 485 11.00 -9.27 -8.43
C PHE A 485 11.14 -10.66 -9.07
N GLY A 486 12.33 -11.00 -9.59
CA GLY A 486 12.55 -12.08 -10.55
C GLY A 486 12.66 -13.50 -9.99
N ASP A 487 12.84 -13.69 -8.67
CA ASP A 487 12.80 -15.02 -8.06
C ASP A 487 11.44 -15.27 -7.38
N PRO A 488 10.52 -16.05 -7.98
CA PRO A 488 9.24 -16.38 -7.38
C PRO A 488 9.37 -16.98 -5.97
N ASP A 489 10.46 -17.70 -5.67
CA ASP A 489 10.70 -18.39 -4.41
C ASP A 489 11.14 -17.41 -3.29
N GLU A 490 11.69 -16.23 -3.62
CA GLU A 490 11.90 -15.13 -2.65
C GLU A 490 10.59 -14.48 -2.19
N PHE A 491 9.47 -14.83 -2.83
CA PHE A 491 8.13 -14.36 -2.48
C PHE A 491 7.26 -15.47 -1.91
N VAL A 492 7.79 -16.57 -1.40
CA VAL A 492 6.95 -17.60 -0.81
C VAL A 492 7.62 -18.04 0.48
N ASP A 493 7.06 -17.65 1.63
CA ASP A 493 7.47 -18.27 2.90
C ASP A 493 7.08 -19.77 2.93
N GLU A 494 7.53 -20.50 3.95
CA GLU A 494 7.22 -21.94 4.10
C GLU A 494 5.69 -22.25 4.11
N ASP A 495 4.84 -21.23 4.29
CA ASP A 495 3.38 -21.30 4.29
C ASP A 495 2.72 -20.84 2.97
N GLY A 496 3.48 -20.45 1.94
CA GLY A 496 2.94 -20.07 0.63
C GLY A 496 2.73 -18.57 0.40
N VAL A 497 3.32 -17.69 1.22
CA VAL A 497 2.93 -16.27 1.31
C VAL A 497 3.94 -15.28 0.70
N LEU A 498 3.44 -14.41 -0.19
CA LEU A 498 4.17 -13.29 -0.81
C LEU A 498 4.53 -12.16 0.17
N ILE A 499 5.82 -12.06 0.51
CA ILE A 499 6.43 -11.07 1.43
C ILE A 499 7.14 -9.92 0.68
N GLY A 500 7.87 -10.19 -0.41
CA GLY A 500 8.78 -9.21 -1.03
C GLY A 500 8.14 -8.05 -1.81
N ILE A 501 6.91 -8.19 -2.31
CA ILE A 501 6.23 -7.15 -3.12
C ILE A 501 5.85 -5.93 -2.26
N LEU A 502 5.53 -6.16 -0.99
CA LEU A 502 4.98 -5.15 -0.08
C LEU A 502 6.03 -4.12 0.36
N LEU A 503 7.24 -4.59 0.65
CA LEU A 503 8.40 -3.79 1.03
C LEU A 503 8.82 -2.87 -0.13
N ARG A 504 8.90 -3.42 -1.34
CA ARG A 504 9.36 -2.70 -2.53
C ARG A 504 8.31 -1.70 -3.04
N LEU A 505 7.01 -2.03 -2.95
CA LEU A 505 5.94 -1.06 -3.24
C LEU A 505 5.85 0.07 -2.18
N ALA A 506 6.24 -0.19 -0.93
CA ALA A 506 6.30 0.83 0.11
C ALA A 506 7.52 1.76 -0.04
N GLU A 507 8.63 1.28 -0.63
CA GLU A 507 9.77 2.12 -1.01
C GLU A 507 9.47 3.09 -2.15
N ILE A 508 8.45 2.82 -2.98
CA ILE A 508 7.92 3.74 -4.02
C ILE A 508 7.47 5.09 -3.42
N VAL A 509 7.14 5.11 -2.13
CA VAL A 509 6.29 6.13 -1.49
C VAL A 509 7.08 7.19 -0.70
N ILE A 510 8.39 7.05 -0.50
CA ILE A 510 9.20 8.00 0.31
C ILE A 510 10.44 8.51 -0.43
#